data_AF-A0A286RFL2-F1
#
_entry.id   AF-A0A286RFL2-F1
#
_cell.length_a   1.000
_cell.length_b   1.000
_cell.length_c   1.000
_cell.angle_alpha   90.00
_cell.angle_beta   90.00
_cell.angle_gamma   90.00
#
_symmetry.space_group_name_H-M   'P 1'
#
loop_
_entity.id
_entity.type
_entity.pdbx_description
1 polymer ?
#
loop_
_entity_poly.entity_id
_entity_poly.type
_entity_poly.pdbx_seq_one_letter_code
_entity_poly.pdbx_strand_id
1 'polypeptide(L)'
;MLEFGAAISLIVVGLIFVLLATTRLAPDVVLMGGLTILLLTGCVTSQEALQGFSNEGMITIAVLFVVGAGLVETGAVSALADTLFGRAKSVTGAIARVMIPTTALSAFINNTPVVSMLIPAINDWARQNRIPPSKLLLPLSYAAILGGTCTLIGTSTNLVVNGLLIRAYDQGQLAWAPHVTRGLGMFDPTWVGLPIAVAGIAFVLISHRWLLPARDPITPIREDPKQYTTEMLVEPGSPLVGKTIEEAGLRHLPGLYLAEINRDGQVLPAVSPQERLRANDRLIFVGVVESVRDLQRIRGLVPATNQVFKLDAPRSQRCLIEAVISERCPIVGKSIRDGRFRSRYNAVVIGVAREGERLQGKIGDIVLRRGDTVLLEAHPSFVEIHRHSRDFYLISRLEDSKPPRFEKSKTALLILAAMVLVVTVSESFGDLGLKIGSWELVFGKITMLKGALLAAAAMLAFQCCTLSEARRAIDWQVLVAIGAAFGIGTALERTGAAAFVAHHLIHWVGQNPRLTLLAIHAITSLTTELVTNNAAAALMFPFALATAQELQVNPMPFVISVLTAASASFATPLGYQTNLMVYGPGGYRFTDYLKIGIPMNILVTVLTVTLAPLIWPFHR
;
A
#
# COMPACT_ATOMS: atom_id res chain seq x y z
N MET A 1 -27.57 -4.38 -38.35
CA MET A 1 -26.24 -4.82 -38.83
C MET A 1 -25.20 -4.07 -38.02
N LEU A 2 -24.15 -4.76 -37.55
CA LEU A 2 -23.07 -4.12 -36.80
C LEU A 2 -22.28 -3.21 -37.75
N GLU A 3 -22.17 -1.92 -37.43
CA GLU A 3 -21.31 -1.02 -38.22
C GLU A 3 -19.86 -1.50 -38.16
N PHE A 4 -19.10 -1.31 -39.25
CA PHE A 4 -17.72 -1.79 -39.35
C PHE A 4 -16.84 -1.25 -38.20
N GLY A 5 -17.05 0.01 -37.79
CA GLY A 5 -16.39 0.59 -36.63
C GLY A 5 -16.73 -0.11 -35.32
N ALA A 6 -18.00 -0.51 -35.10
CA ALA A 6 -18.40 -1.22 -33.90
C ALA A 6 -17.76 -2.62 -33.82
N ALA A 7 -17.67 -3.31 -34.96
CA ALA A 7 -17.01 -4.60 -35.05
C ALA A 7 -15.54 -4.52 -34.63
N ILE A 8 -14.80 -3.55 -35.17
CA ILE A 8 -13.39 -3.32 -34.82
C ILE A 8 -13.26 -3.02 -33.33
N SER A 9 -14.06 -2.09 -32.79
CA SER A 9 -14.01 -1.73 -31.37
C SER A 9 -14.23 -2.93 -30.45
N LEU A 10 -15.22 -3.78 -30.76
CA LEU A 10 -15.50 -4.99 -29.98
C LEU A 10 -14.39 -6.04 -30.10
N ILE A 11 -13.82 -6.24 -31.30
CA ILE A 11 -12.69 -7.15 -31.50
C ILE A 11 -11.48 -6.69 -30.70
N VAL A 12 -11.17 -5.39 -30.72
CA VAL A 12 -10.04 -4.82 -29.97
C VAL A 12 -10.27 -4.98 -28.47
N VAL A 13 -11.47 -4.68 -27.95
CA VAL A 13 -11.77 -4.86 -26.53
C VAL A 13 -11.73 -6.34 -26.12
N GLY A 14 -12.24 -7.24 -26.97
CA GLY A 14 -12.10 -8.68 -26.77
C GLY A 14 -10.63 -9.13 -26.71
N LEU A 15 -9.78 -8.61 -27.60
CA LEU A 15 -8.34 -8.88 -27.60
C LEU A 15 -7.67 -8.33 -26.33
N ILE A 16 -8.03 -7.12 -25.88
CA ILE A 16 -7.54 -6.54 -24.62
C ILE A 16 -7.87 -7.49 -23.45
N PHE A 17 -9.11 -7.96 -23.35
CA PHE A 17 -9.50 -8.90 -22.30
C PHE A 17 -8.72 -10.21 -22.36
N VAL A 18 -8.58 -10.80 -23.55
CA VAL A 18 -7.81 -12.04 -23.73
C VAL A 18 -6.35 -11.85 -23.34
N LEU A 19 -5.71 -10.76 -23.78
CA LEU A 19 -4.32 -10.47 -23.45
C LEU A 19 -4.13 -10.23 -21.95
N LEU A 20 -5.02 -9.50 -21.30
CA LEU A 20 -4.93 -9.25 -19.86
C LEU A 20 -5.17 -10.53 -19.03
N ALA A 21 -6.06 -11.41 -19.49
CA ALA A 21 -6.35 -12.67 -18.80
C ALA A 21 -5.26 -13.74 -19.02
N THR A 22 -4.57 -13.74 -20.17
CA THR A 22 -3.64 -14.83 -20.55
C THR A 22 -2.17 -14.45 -20.45
N THR A 23 -1.83 -13.16 -20.45
CA THR A 23 -0.44 -12.69 -20.45
C THR A 23 -0.05 -12.01 -19.15
N ARG A 24 1.25 -11.82 -18.93
CA ARG A 24 1.80 -11.04 -17.81
C ARG A 24 2.15 -9.61 -18.20
N LEU A 25 1.60 -9.13 -19.33
CA LEU A 25 1.84 -7.77 -19.78
C LEU A 25 1.20 -6.78 -18.81
N ALA A 26 1.85 -5.64 -18.62
CA ALA A 26 1.32 -4.59 -17.77
C ALA A 26 0.04 -3.99 -18.39
N PRO A 27 -1.01 -3.69 -17.60
CA PRO A 27 -2.30 -3.27 -18.12
C PRO A 27 -2.25 -1.99 -18.97
N ASP A 28 -1.40 -1.05 -18.59
CA ASP A 28 -1.13 0.18 -19.33
C ASP A 28 -0.63 -0.10 -20.74
N VAL A 29 0.26 -1.08 -20.92
CA VAL A 29 0.78 -1.48 -22.23
C VAL A 29 -0.33 -2.06 -23.10
N VAL A 30 -1.16 -2.97 -22.55
CA VAL A 30 -2.23 -3.61 -23.32
C VAL A 30 -3.31 -2.61 -23.71
N LEU A 31 -3.73 -1.74 -22.77
CA LEU A 31 -4.74 -0.71 -23.04
C LEU A 31 -4.22 0.33 -24.03
N MET A 32 -2.96 0.78 -23.90
CA MET A 32 -2.35 1.68 -24.88
C MET A 32 -2.22 1.05 -26.26
N GLY A 33 -1.86 -0.23 -26.32
CA GLY A 33 -1.84 -0.98 -27.58
C GLY A 33 -3.22 -1.03 -28.24
N GLY A 34 -4.26 -1.34 -27.45
CA GLY A 34 -5.65 -1.33 -27.91
C GLY A 34 -6.10 0.05 -28.40
N LEU A 35 -5.84 1.11 -27.62
CA LEU A 35 -6.13 2.48 -28.04
C LEU A 35 -5.39 2.88 -29.32
N THR A 36 -4.15 2.44 -29.48
CA THR A 36 -3.35 2.68 -30.69
C THR A 36 -4.00 2.03 -31.91
N ILE A 37 -4.48 0.80 -31.79
CA ILE A 37 -5.20 0.12 -32.89
C ILE A 37 -6.49 0.89 -33.24
N LEU A 38 -7.25 1.35 -32.25
CA LEU A 38 -8.48 2.13 -32.46
C LEU A 38 -8.20 3.49 -33.11
N LEU A 39 -7.07 4.11 -32.78
CA LEU A 39 -6.62 5.35 -33.41
C LEU A 39 -6.24 5.12 -34.88
N LEU A 40 -5.45 4.08 -35.16
CA LEU A 40 -5.00 3.75 -36.52
C LEU A 40 -6.13 3.31 -37.44
N THR A 41 -7.16 2.67 -36.88
CA THR A 41 -8.37 2.26 -37.62
C THR A 41 -9.39 3.38 -37.80
N GLY A 42 -9.18 4.54 -37.17
CA GLY A 42 -10.07 5.69 -37.28
C GLY A 42 -11.35 5.61 -36.44
N CYS A 43 -11.46 4.62 -35.54
CA CYS A 43 -12.58 4.51 -34.60
C CYS A 43 -12.62 5.69 -33.61
N VAL A 44 -11.48 6.33 -33.37
CA VAL A 44 -11.33 7.50 -32.51
C VAL A 44 -10.32 8.48 -33.10
N THR A 45 -10.54 9.78 -32.94
CA THR A 45 -9.59 10.82 -33.34
C THR A 45 -8.45 10.97 -32.34
N SER A 46 -7.33 11.58 -32.75
CA SER A 46 -6.22 11.89 -31.83
C SER A 46 -6.65 12.75 -30.64
N GLN A 47 -7.56 13.70 -30.86
CA GLN A 47 -8.07 14.55 -29.78
C GLN A 47 -8.89 13.73 -28.78
N GLU A 48 -9.81 12.90 -29.25
CA GLU A 48 -10.64 12.03 -28.41
C GLU A 48 -9.80 10.98 -27.65
N ALA A 49 -8.77 10.41 -28.29
CA ALA A 49 -7.86 9.47 -27.64
C ALA A 49 -7.04 10.12 -26.52
N LEU A 50 -6.63 11.39 -26.71
CA LEU A 50 -5.82 12.13 -25.74
C LEU A 50 -6.63 12.79 -24.61
N GLN A 51 -7.94 13.01 -24.79
CA GLN A 51 -8.80 13.62 -23.77
C GLN A 51 -8.79 12.88 -22.42
N GLY A 52 -8.59 11.55 -22.44
CA GLY A 52 -8.44 10.75 -21.23
C GLY A 52 -7.28 11.21 -20.34
N PHE A 53 -6.20 11.72 -20.95
CA PHE A 53 -5.01 12.19 -20.24
C PHE A 53 -5.16 13.58 -19.62
N SER A 54 -6.21 14.33 -19.98
CA SER A 54 -6.57 15.61 -19.36
C SER A 54 -7.76 15.50 -18.41
N ASN A 55 -8.20 14.29 -18.06
CA ASN A 55 -9.38 14.08 -17.21
C ASN A 55 -9.12 14.48 -15.74
N GLU A 56 -10.08 15.20 -15.15
CA GLU A 56 -10.02 15.69 -13.76
C GLU A 56 -9.80 14.55 -12.74
N GLY A 57 -10.47 13.40 -12.92
CA GLY A 57 -10.34 12.24 -12.04
C GLY A 57 -8.95 11.61 -12.08
N MET A 58 -8.37 11.44 -13.27
CA MET A 58 -7.00 10.91 -13.43
C MET A 58 -5.96 11.81 -12.78
N ILE A 59 -6.04 13.13 -13.02
CA ILE A 59 -5.11 14.10 -12.40
C ILE A 59 -5.29 14.11 -10.88
N THR A 60 -6.52 14.00 -10.38
CA THR A 60 -6.78 13.91 -8.93
C THR A 60 -6.08 12.71 -8.31
N ILE A 61 -6.11 11.53 -8.95
CA ILE A 61 -5.38 10.33 -8.49
C ILE A 61 -3.87 10.61 -8.42
N ALA A 62 -3.29 11.23 -9.45
CA ALA A 62 -1.87 11.58 -9.49
C ALA A 62 -1.47 12.47 -8.30
N VAL A 63 -2.30 13.46 -7.98
CA VAL A 63 -2.07 14.37 -6.85
C VAL A 63 -2.27 13.66 -5.51
N LEU A 64 -3.25 12.77 -5.39
CA LEU A 64 -3.46 11.97 -4.18
C LEU A 64 -2.33 10.98 -3.91
N PHE A 65 -1.60 10.51 -4.93
CA PHE A 65 -0.36 9.75 -4.68
C PHE A 65 0.67 10.57 -3.92
N VAL A 66 0.76 11.87 -4.16
CA VAL A 66 1.65 12.77 -3.41
C VAL A 66 1.18 12.93 -1.95
N VAL A 67 -0.13 13.07 -1.73
CA VAL A 67 -0.70 13.12 -0.37
C VAL A 67 -0.43 11.80 0.37
N GLY A 68 -0.64 10.67 -0.31
CA GLY A 68 -0.31 9.34 0.18
C GLY A 68 1.16 9.21 0.55
N ALA A 69 2.08 9.69 -0.28
CA ALA A 69 3.51 9.72 0.01
C ALA A 69 3.83 10.50 1.29
N GLY A 70 3.18 11.65 1.51
CA GLY A 70 3.30 12.41 2.75
C GLY A 70 2.89 11.61 4.00
N LEU A 71 1.82 10.82 3.91
CA LEU A 71 1.36 9.96 5.01
C LEU A 71 2.30 8.78 5.25
N VAL A 72 2.84 8.22 4.16
CA VAL A 72 3.82 7.12 4.16
C VAL A 72 5.12 7.53 4.82
N GLU A 73 5.75 8.58 4.30
CA GLU A 73 7.09 9.02 4.71
C GLU A 73 7.11 9.59 6.13
N THR A 74 5.97 10.03 6.65
CA THR A 74 5.82 10.49 8.05
C THR A 74 5.48 9.37 9.02
N GLY A 75 5.17 8.16 8.54
CA GLY A 75 4.75 7.04 9.38
C GLY A 75 3.40 7.26 10.06
N ALA A 76 2.56 8.15 9.52
CA ALA A 76 1.28 8.51 10.15
C ALA A 76 0.32 7.33 10.25
N VAL A 77 0.31 6.47 9.23
CA VAL A 77 -0.45 5.23 9.21
C VAL A 77 0.02 4.26 10.30
N SER A 78 1.34 4.08 10.47
CA SER A 78 1.91 3.22 11.52
C SER A 78 1.61 3.74 12.93
N ALA A 79 1.71 5.05 13.15
CA ALA A 79 1.40 5.65 14.45
C ALA A 79 -0.07 5.46 14.87
N LEU A 80 -1.00 5.53 13.92
CA LEU A 80 -2.41 5.16 14.13
C LEU A 80 -2.54 3.67 14.42
N ALA A 81 -1.81 2.82 13.69
CA ALA A 81 -1.85 1.38 13.89
C ALA A 81 -1.38 0.95 15.29
N ASP A 82 -0.26 1.48 15.76
CA ASP A 82 0.33 1.16 17.08
C ASP A 82 -0.59 1.52 18.24
N THR A 83 -1.35 2.62 18.11
CA THR A 83 -2.36 3.02 19.10
C THR A 83 -3.60 2.14 19.08
N LEU A 84 -3.86 1.45 17.96
CA LEU A 84 -5.05 0.62 17.76
C LEU A 84 -4.79 -0.86 18.11
N PHE A 85 -3.53 -1.30 18.06
CA PHE A 85 -3.12 -2.68 18.37
C PHE A 85 -2.79 -2.90 19.87
N GLY A 86 -3.82 -2.95 20.71
CA GLY A 86 -3.68 -3.43 22.10
C GLY A 86 -3.53 -4.96 22.24
N ARG A 87 -3.52 -5.52 23.45
CA ARG A 87 -3.50 -6.99 23.67
C ARG A 87 -4.80 -7.67 23.24
N ALA A 88 -4.75 -8.60 22.29
CA ALA A 88 -5.94 -9.32 21.83
C ALA A 88 -6.30 -10.45 22.81
N LYS A 89 -7.56 -10.49 23.27
CA LYS A 89 -8.05 -11.56 24.17
C LYS A 89 -8.52 -12.82 23.41
N SER A 90 -8.80 -12.70 22.11
CA SER A 90 -9.25 -13.81 21.25
C SER A 90 -8.88 -13.55 19.80
N VAL A 91 -8.86 -14.59 18.97
CA VAL A 91 -8.60 -14.49 17.51
C VAL A 91 -9.64 -13.59 16.82
N THR A 92 -10.91 -13.74 17.17
CA THR A 92 -12.00 -12.89 16.63
C THR A 92 -11.78 -11.42 17.01
N GLY A 93 -11.40 -11.16 18.27
CA GLY A 93 -11.06 -9.81 18.72
C GLY A 93 -9.82 -9.25 18.01
N ALA A 94 -8.86 -10.11 17.65
CA ALA A 94 -7.69 -9.71 16.88
C ALA A 94 -8.07 -9.31 15.44
N ILE A 95 -8.90 -10.12 14.77
CA ILE A 95 -9.42 -9.82 13.44
C ILE A 95 -10.20 -8.50 13.45
N ALA A 96 -11.08 -8.28 14.42
CA ALA A 96 -11.84 -7.03 14.54
C ALA A 96 -10.92 -5.80 14.69
N ARG A 97 -9.85 -5.91 15.50
CA ARG A 97 -8.86 -4.84 15.68
C ARG A 97 -7.97 -4.59 14.48
N VAL A 98 -7.86 -5.55 13.56
CA VAL A 98 -7.24 -5.31 12.26
C VAL A 98 -8.24 -4.68 11.30
N MET A 99 -9.43 -5.27 11.17
CA MET A 99 -10.38 -4.86 10.14
C MET A 99 -10.99 -3.48 10.37
N ILE A 100 -11.45 -3.17 11.59
CA ILE A 100 -12.17 -1.91 11.85
C ILE A 100 -11.27 -0.69 11.60
N PRO A 101 -10.06 -0.60 12.19
CA PRO A 101 -9.14 0.50 11.90
C PRO A 101 -8.72 0.57 10.43
N THR A 102 -8.41 -0.58 9.83
CA THR A 102 -7.97 -0.62 8.43
C THR A 102 -9.07 -0.12 7.51
N THR A 103 -10.32 -0.53 7.74
CA THR A 103 -11.47 -0.07 6.95
C THR A 103 -11.65 1.45 7.06
N ALA A 104 -11.57 1.99 8.27
CA ALA A 104 -11.69 3.43 8.50
C ALA A 104 -10.54 4.21 7.85
N LEU A 105 -9.31 3.68 7.92
CA LEU A 105 -8.15 4.32 7.32
C LEU A 105 -8.19 4.27 5.78
N SER A 106 -8.54 3.11 5.22
CA SER A 106 -8.65 2.89 3.77
C SER A 106 -9.82 3.63 3.15
N ALA A 107 -10.80 4.06 3.96
CA ALA A 107 -11.85 4.95 3.51
C ALA A 107 -11.34 6.35 3.12
N PHE A 108 -10.13 6.75 3.53
CA PHE A 108 -9.58 8.08 3.20
C PHE A 108 -8.16 8.03 2.61
N ILE A 109 -7.56 6.84 2.53
CA ILE A 109 -6.22 6.61 2.02
C ILE A 109 -6.28 5.42 1.06
N ASN A 110 -5.58 5.52 -0.07
CA ASN A 110 -5.46 4.40 -1.01
C ASN A 110 -5.01 3.10 -0.32
N ASN A 111 -5.60 1.99 -0.75
CA ASN A 111 -5.45 0.67 -0.13
C ASN A 111 -4.00 0.16 -0.07
N THR A 112 -3.20 0.38 -1.13
CA THR A 112 -1.83 -0.18 -1.26
C THR A 112 -0.88 0.34 -0.16
N PRO A 113 -0.71 1.67 0.05
CA PRO A 113 0.07 2.19 1.18
C PRO A 113 -0.36 1.64 2.54
N VAL A 114 -1.66 1.60 2.81
CA VAL A 114 -2.22 1.13 4.09
C VAL A 114 -1.80 -0.31 4.35
N VAL A 115 -2.02 -1.21 3.39
CA VAL A 115 -1.69 -2.64 3.55
C VAL A 115 -0.17 -2.84 3.67
N SER A 116 0.62 -2.17 2.84
CA SER A 116 2.08 -2.30 2.84
C SER A 116 2.72 -2.02 4.19
N MET A 117 2.24 -0.99 4.89
CA MET A 117 2.75 -0.59 6.21
C MET A 117 2.22 -1.44 7.34
N LEU A 118 0.98 -1.93 7.21
CA LEU A 118 0.33 -2.71 8.24
C LEU A 118 0.81 -4.16 8.24
N ILE A 119 1.29 -4.71 7.11
CA ILE A 119 1.87 -6.07 7.05
C ILE A 119 2.97 -6.30 8.11
N PRO A 120 4.05 -5.50 8.20
CA PRO A 120 5.09 -5.73 9.19
C PRO A 120 4.57 -5.57 10.63
N ALA A 121 3.78 -4.52 10.89
CA ALA A 121 3.19 -4.27 12.21
C ALA A 121 2.27 -5.42 12.67
N ILE A 122 1.42 -5.93 11.76
CA ILE A 122 0.52 -7.05 12.04
C ILE A 122 1.29 -8.35 12.22
N ASN A 123 2.36 -8.59 11.46
CA ASN A 123 3.21 -9.77 11.65
C ASN A 123 3.85 -9.79 13.04
N ASP A 124 4.39 -8.65 13.49
CA ASP A 124 4.98 -8.53 14.83
C ASP A 124 3.92 -8.67 15.92
N TRP A 125 2.76 -8.03 15.74
CA TRP A 125 1.66 -8.13 16.69
C TRP A 125 1.05 -9.53 16.75
N ALA A 126 0.93 -10.22 15.61
CA ALA A 126 0.46 -11.60 15.51
C ALA A 126 1.36 -12.54 16.33
N ARG A 127 2.68 -12.39 16.20
CA ARG A 127 3.68 -13.13 17.00
C ARG A 127 3.54 -12.88 18.49
N GLN A 128 3.44 -11.61 18.90
CA GLN A 128 3.27 -11.24 20.32
C GLN A 128 2.00 -11.85 20.94
N ASN A 129 0.92 -11.98 20.15
CA ASN A 129 -0.34 -12.57 20.58
C ASN A 129 -0.47 -14.07 20.26
N ARG A 130 0.57 -14.71 19.71
CA ARG A 130 0.58 -16.13 19.29
C ARG A 130 -0.57 -16.51 18.34
N ILE A 131 -0.87 -15.63 17.38
CA ILE A 131 -1.88 -15.84 16.34
C ILE A 131 -1.15 -16.06 15.01
N PRO A 132 -1.53 -17.07 14.21
CA PRO A 132 -0.97 -17.25 12.87
C PRO A 132 -1.24 -16.01 12.00
N PRO A 133 -0.22 -15.40 11.36
CA PRO A 133 -0.41 -14.22 10.50
C PRO A 133 -1.43 -14.44 9.37
N SER A 134 -1.55 -15.67 8.88
CA SER A 134 -2.54 -16.06 7.87
C SER A 134 -4.00 -15.82 8.30
N LYS A 135 -4.27 -15.66 9.60
CA LYS A 135 -5.60 -15.30 10.10
C LYS A 135 -5.87 -13.80 10.13
N LEU A 136 -4.86 -12.97 9.92
CA LEU A 136 -4.96 -11.50 10.03
C LEU A 136 -4.66 -10.78 8.71
N LEU A 137 -3.75 -11.31 7.88
CA LEU A 137 -3.31 -10.64 6.65
C LEU A 137 -4.36 -10.61 5.53
N LEU A 138 -5.14 -11.69 5.34
CA LEU A 138 -6.25 -11.66 4.38
C LEU A 138 -7.39 -10.74 4.86
N PRO A 139 -7.82 -10.78 6.14
CA PRO A 139 -8.73 -9.78 6.69
C PRO A 139 -8.23 -8.33 6.58
N LEU A 140 -6.92 -8.09 6.71
CA LEU A 140 -6.31 -6.78 6.45
C LEU A 140 -6.58 -6.33 5.02
N SER A 141 -6.29 -7.18 4.02
CA SER A 141 -6.56 -6.84 2.62
C SER A 141 -8.05 -6.58 2.38
N TYR A 142 -8.91 -7.43 2.91
CA TYR A 142 -10.36 -7.30 2.74
C TYR A 142 -10.89 -6.02 3.38
N ALA A 143 -10.40 -5.67 4.57
CA ALA A 143 -10.76 -4.43 5.23
C ALA A 143 -10.30 -3.20 4.44
N ALA A 144 -9.10 -3.23 3.84
CA ALA A 144 -8.64 -2.16 2.97
C ALA A 144 -9.54 -2.01 1.74
N ILE A 145 -9.89 -3.12 1.07
CA ILE A 145 -10.79 -3.13 -0.08
C ILE A 145 -12.18 -2.60 0.29
N LEU A 146 -12.79 -3.12 1.36
CA LEU A 146 -14.09 -2.69 1.85
C LEU A 146 -14.08 -1.20 2.23
N GLY A 147 -13.06 -0.75 2.95
CA GLY A 147 -12.88 0.66 3.30
C GLY A 147 -12.79 1.56 2.08
N GLY A 148 -12.03 1.14 1.06
CA GLY A 148 -11.88 1.87 -0.20
C GLY A 148 -13.20 2.10 -0.94
N THR A 149 -14.22 1.26 -0.73
CA THR A 149 -15.56 1.45 -1.32
C THR A 149 -16.42 2.50 -0.62
N CYS A 150 -16.03 2.95 0.58
CA CYS A 150 -16.86 3.84 1.41
C CYS A 150 -16.86 5.30 0.96
N THR A 151 -15.78 5.81 0.36
CA THR A 151 -15.71 7.23 -0.06
C THR A 151 -15.15 7.34 -1.47
N LEU A 152 -15.35 8.51 -2.08
CA LEU A 152 -14.81 8.80 -3.40
C LEU A 152 -13.28 8.68 -3.48
N ILE A 153 -12.55 9.00 -2.40
CA ILE A 153 -11.08 8.99 -2.38
C ILE A 153 -10.48 7.70 -1.84
N GLY A 154 -11.30 6.79 -1.32
CA GLY A 154 -10.82 5.55 -0.71
C GLY A 154 -10.05 4.65 -1.67
N THR A 155 -10.44 4.65 -2.95
CA THR A 155 -9.70 3.93 -3.99
C THR A 155 -9.66 4.69 -5.32
N SER A 156 -8.59 4.45 -6.09
CA SER A 156 -8.43 5.04 -7.42
C SER A 156 -9.57 4.65 -8.38
N THR A 157 -10.17 3.47 -8.23
CA THR A 157 -11.31 3.01 -9.02
C THR A 157 -12.51 3.96 -8.94
N ASN A 158 -12.80 4.48 -7.74
CA ASN A 158 -13.93 5.39 -7.52
C ASN A 158 -13.71 6.72 -8.26
N LEU A 159 -12.47 7.22 -8.24
CA LEU A 159 -12.07 8.43 -8.95
C LEU A 159 -12.10 8.24 -10.47
N VAL A 160 -11.78 7.04 -10.97
CA VAL A 160 -11.93 6.69 -12.39
C VAL A 160 -13.39 6.75 -12.81
N VAL A 161 -14.28 6.07 -12.09
CA VAL A 161 -15.72 6.08 -12.40
C VAL A 161 -16.31 7.50 -12.30
N ASN A 162 -15.90 8.27 -11.29
CA ASN A 162 -16.31 9.66 -11.18
C ASN A 162 -15.78 10.53 -12.32
N GLY A 163 -14.53 10.33 -12.75
CA GLY A 163 -13.96 11.03 -13.89
C GLY A 163 -14.68 10.71 -15.21
N LEU A 164 -15.15 9.47 -15.37
CA LEU A 164 -15.98 9.05 -16.51
C LEU A 164 -17.37 9.67 -16.45
N LEU A 165 -17.98 9.74 -15.26
CA LEU A 165 -19.26 10.41 -15.04
C LEU A 165 -19.20 11.91 -15.36
N ILE A 166 -18.16 12.61 -14.86
CA ILE A 166 -17.91 14.03 -15.16
C ILE A 166 -17.81 14.27 -16.65
N ARG A 167 -17.06 13.41 -17.34
CA ARG A 167 -16.91 13.51 -18.78
C ARG A 167 -18.25 13.30 -19.51
N ALA A 168 -18.99 12.25 -19.16
CA ALA A 168 -20.27 11.95 -19.79
C ALA A 168 -21.27 13.11 -19.59
N TYR A 169 -21.22 13.76 -18.42
CA TYR A 169 -22.02 14.95 -18.13
C TYR A 169 -21.60 16.14 -19.00
N ASP A 170 -20.30 16.47 -19.02
CA ASP A 170 -19.76 17.62 -19.77
C ASP A 170 -19.95 17.47 -21.29
N GLN A 171 -19.98 16.23 -21.80
CA GLN A 171 -20.24 15.92 -23.21
C GLN A 171 -21.74 15.84 -23.54
N GLY A 172 -22.64 16.10 -22.58
CA GLY A 172 -24.09 16.06 -22.79
C GLY A 172 -24.67 14.67 -23.00
N GLN A 173 -23.91 13.60 -22.76
CA GLN A 173 -24.36 12.21 -22.93
C GLN A 173 -25.42 11.81 -21.89
N LEU A 174 -25.48 12.55 -20.78
CA LEU A 174 -26.47 12.38 -19.72
C LEU A 174 -27.66 13.36 -19.84
N ALA A 175 -27.81 14.06 -20.97
CA ALA A 175 -28.90 15.02 -21.17
C ALA A 175 -30.30 14.38 -21.05
N TRP A 176 -30.41 13.07 -21.33
CA TRP A 176 -31.63 12.29 -21.15
C TRP A 176 -31.97 11.98 -19.67
N ALA A 177 -31.02 12.21 -18.75
CA ALA A 177 -31.15 11.97 -17.31
C ALA A 177 -30.87 13.26 -16.51
N PRO A 178 -31.78 14.26 -16.52
CA PRO A 178 -31.53 15.61 -15.98
C PRO A 178 -31.31 15.66 -14.46
N HIS A 179 -31.57 14.57 -13.75
CA HIS A 179 -31.38 14.47 -12.30
C HIS A 179 -29.96 14.06 -11.88
N VAL A 180 -29.12 13.69 -12.85
CA VAL A 180 -27.74 13.25 -12.61
C VAL A 180 -26.85 14.48 -12.43
N THR A 181 -26.01 14.46 -11.40
CA THR A 181 -25.04 15.53 -11.14
C THR A 181 -23.78 15.37 -11.99
N ARG A 182 -23.04 16.46 -12.19
CA ARG A 182 -21.74 16.45 -12.90
C ARG A 182 -20.75 15.44 -12.33
N GLY A 183 -20.87 15.02 -11.08
CA GLY A 183 -20.02 13.98 -10.51
C GLY A 183 -20.60 13.44 -9.21
N LEU A 184 -19.91 12.48 -8.64
CA LEU A 184 -20.18 11.95 -7.30
C LEU A 184 -19.63 12.91 -6.25
N GLY A 185 -20.41 13.18 -5.22
CA GLY A 185 -19.93 13.79 -3.99
C GLY A 185 -19.01 12.85 -3.23
N MET A 186 -18.23 13.40 -2.29
CA MET A 186 -17.27 12.65 -1.48
C MET A 186 -17.88 11.42 -0.80
N PHE A 187 -19.11 11.58 -0.28
CA PHE A 187 -19.81 10.57 0.50
C PHE A 187 -20.95 9.87 -0.23
N ASP A 188 -21.16 10.13 -1.53
CA ASP A 188 -22.17 9.39 -2.32
C ASP A 188 -21.93 7.87 -2.27
N PRO A 189 -20.69 7.36 -2.44
CA PRO A 189 -20.43 5.92 -2.31
C PRO A 189 -20.77 5.35 -0.92
N THR A 190 -20.73 6.17 0.14
CA THR A 190 -20.94 5.72 1.54
C THR A 190 -22.27 5.02 1.74
N TRP A 191 -23.32 5.48 1.05
CA TRP A 191 -24.66 4.92 1.20
C TRP A 191 -24.73 3.43 0.84
N VAL A 192 -23.84 2.96 -0.03
CA VAL A 192 -23.71 1.55 -0.42
C VAL A 192 -22.47 0.92 0.23
N GLY A 193 -21.34 1.62 0.22
CA GLY A 193 -20.06 1.14 0.73
C GLY A 193 -20.04 0.87 2.23
N LEU A 194 -20.64 1.74 3.05
CA LEU A 194 -20.65 1.55 4.51
C LEU A 194 -21.46 0.30 4.93
N PRO A 195 -22.70 0.08 4.45
CA PRO A 195 -23.41 -1.18 4.69
C PRO A 195 -22.62 -2.42 4.24
N ILE A 196 -21.96 -2.35 3.08
CA ILE A 196 -21.12 -3.44 2.56
C ILE A 196 -19.91 -3.68 3.46
N ALA A 197 -19.24 -2.64 3.93
CA ALA A 197 -18.11 -2.75 4.83
C ALA A 197 -18.52 -3.37 6.17
N VAL A 198 -19.64 -2.94 6.75
CA VAL A 198 -20.18 -3.51 8.00
C VAL A 198 -20.53 -4.99 7.81
N ALA A 199 -21.25 -5.32 6.74
CA ALA A 199 -21.62 -6.70 6.44
C ALA A 199 -20.41 -7.59 6.14
N GLY A 200 -19.43 -7.08 5.39
CA GLY A 200 -18.19 -7.78 5.06
C GLY A 200 -17.33 -8.05 6.29
N ILE A 201 -17.18 -7.06 7.19
CA ILE A 201 -16.51 -7.26 8.48
C ILE A 201 -17.24 -8.33 9.31
N ALA A 202 -18.57 -8.23 9.43
CA ALA A 202 -19.36 -9.22 10.16
C ALA A 202 -19.21 -10.62 9.55
N PHE A 203 -19.25 -10.74 8.22
CA PHE A 203 -19.04 -12.00 7.51
C PHE A 203 -17.69 -12.63 7.84
N VAL A 204 -16.59 -11.86 7.82
CA VAL A 204 -15.27 -12.39 8.18
C VAL A 204 -15.23 -12.78 9.66
N LEU A 205 -15.77 -11.95 10.57
CA LEU A 205 -15.81 -12.25 12.00
C LEU A 205 -16.63 -13.49 12.36
N ILE A 206 -17.60 -13.89 11.53
CA ILE A 206 -18.38 -15.12 11.71
C ILE A 206 -17.69 -16.31 11.04
N SER A 207 -17.21 -16.13 9.81
CA SER A 207 -16.71 -17.22 8.96
C SER A 207 -15.23 -17.57 9.16
N HIS A 208 -14.46 -16.74 9.88
CA HIS A 208 -13.01 -16.92 10.02
C HIS A 208 -12.58 -18.29 10.56
N ARG A 209 -13.44 -18.96 11.33
CA ARG A 209 -13.14 -20.29 11.89
C ARG A 209 -13.16 -21.39 10.82
N TRP A 210 -13.94 -21.20 9.77
CA TRP A 210 -14.17 -22.20 8.72
C TRP A 210 -13.41 -21.88 7.43
N LEU A 211 -13.32 -20.60 7.08
CA LEU A 211 -12.82 -20.16 5.77
C LEU A 211 -11.36 -19.66 5.79
N LEU A 212 -10.86 -19.12 6.92
CA LEU A 212 -9.48 -18.63 6.98
C LEU A 212 -8.50 -19.75 7.36
N PRO A 213 -7.44 -19.98 6.57
CA PRO A 213 -6.43 -20.98 6.90
C PRO A 213 -5.61 -20.55 8.12
N ALA A 214 -5.23 -21.52 8.95
CA ALA A 214 -4.23 -21.34 10.00
C ALA A 214 -2.89 -21.89 9.48
N ARG A 215 -1.97 -21.01 9.09
CA ARG A 215 -0.65 -21.35 8.58
C ARG A 215 0.39 -20.41 9.13
N ASP A 216 1.55 -20.97 9.44
CA ASP A 216 2.74 -20.17 9.68
C ASP A 216 3.42 -19.83 8.34
N PRO A 217 4.04 -18.65 8.20
CA PRO A 217 4.74 -18.26 6.98
C PRO A 217 5.80 -19.31 6.61
N ILE A 218 5.85 -19.68 5.33
CA ILE A 218 6.86 -20.61 4.80
C ILE A 218 8.25 -19.94 4.72
N THR A 219 8.28 -18.60 4.72
CA THR A 219 9.51 -17.81 4.64
C THR A 219 10.00 -17.44 6.05
N PRO A 220 11.31 -17.56 6.35
CA PRO A 220 11.88 -16.91 7.53
C PRO A 220 11.81 -15.39 7.30
N ILE A 221 10.73 -14.76 7.75
CA ILE A 221 10.59 -13.30 7.73
C ILE A 221 11.74 -12.76 8.58
N ARG A 222 12.64 -12.03 7.91
CA ARG A 222 13.80 -11.31 8.46
C ARG A 222 13.43 -10.65 9.78
N GLU A 223 13.95 -11.23 10.85
CA GLU A 223 13.77 -10.75 12.21
C GLU A 223 14.45 -9.38 12.36
N ASP A 224 13.70 -8.41 12.88
CA ASP A 224 14.18 -7.07 13.17
C ASP A 224 15.42 -7.16 14.09
N PRO A 225 16.61 -6.65 13.69
CA PRO A 225 17.80 -6.70 14.53
C PRO A 225 17.62 -6.02 15.89
N LYS A 226 16.60 -5.15 16.05
CA LYS A 226 16.22 -4.56 17.35
C LYS A 226 15.87 -5.60 18.43
N GLN A 227 15.38 -6.77 18.03
CA GLN A 227 15.06 -7.85 18.98
C GLN A 227 16.30 -8.50 19.59
N TYR A 228 17.49 -8.13 19.13
CA TYR A 228 18.76 -8.65 19.63
C TYR A 228 19.62 -7.60 20.30
N THR A 229 19.14 -6.37 20.53
CA THR A 229 19.96 -5.30 21.14
C THR A 229 19.58 -5.02 22.59
N THR A 230 20.57 -4.96 23.48
CA THR A 230 20.41 -4.60 24.90
C THR A 230 21.30 -3.42 25.26
N GLU A 231 20.73 -2.40 25.90
CA GLU A 231 21.46 -1.21 26.35
C GLU A 231 21.77 -1.30 27.86
N MET A 232 23.04 -1.10 28.20
CA MET A 232 23.53 -1.06 29.58
C MET A 232 24.25 0.26 29.83
N LEU A 233 24.15 0.79 31.04
CA LEU A 233 24.84 2.00 31.48
C LEU A 233 25.99 1.63 32.42
N VAL A 234 27.15 2.25 32.23
CA VAL A 234 28.25 2.21 33.21
C VAL A 234 27.97 3.22 34.32
N GLU A 235 27.70 2.74 35.52
CA GLU A 235 27.32 3.57 36.66
C GLU A 235 28.46 4.51 37.11
N PRO A 236 28.18 5.75 37.53
CA PRO A 236 29.17 6.62 38.17
C PRO A 236 29.77 5.96 39.42
N GLY A 237 31.09 5.76 39.46
CA GLY A 237 31.77 5.04 40.54
C GLY A 237 31.84 3.52 40.35
N SER A 238 31.40 3.00 39.19
CA SER A 238 31.55 1.60 38.81
C SER A 238 33.03 1.17 38.76
N PRO A 239 33.36 -0.06 39.20
CA PRO A 239 34.72 -0.61 39.08
C PRO A 239 35.15 -0.87 37.62
N LEU A 240 34.25 -0.61 36.65
CA LEU A 240 34.53 -0.67 35.22
C LEU A 240 35.13 0.64 34.69
N VAL A 241 34.94 1.77 35.38
CA VAL A 241 35.46 3.06 34.94
C VAL A 241 36.99 3.01 34.92
N GLY A 242 37.58 3.37 33.78
CA GLY A 242 39.03 3.37 33.55
C GLY A 242 39.62 2.04 33.06
N LYS A 243 38.85 0.94 33.11
CA LYS A 243 39.24 -0.36 32.52
C LYS A 243 39.02 -0.38 31.02
N THR A 244 39.83 -1.15 30.32
CA THR A 244 39.60 -1.46 28.91
C THR A 244 38.41 -2.42 28.73
N ILE A 245 37.80 -2.46 27.54
CA ILE A 245 36.70 -3.40 27.22
C ILE A 245 37.09 -4.85 27.47
N GLU A 246 38.34 -5.21 27.19
CA GLU A 246 38.87 -6.55 27.42
C GLU A 246 39.04 -6.85 28.92
N GLU A 247 39.64 -5.93 29.69
CA GLU A 247 39.78 -6.04 31.15
C GLU A 247 38.42 -6.02 31.89
N ALA A 248 37.42 -5.37 31.29
CA ALA A 248 36.05 -5.33 31.77
C ALA A 248 35.26 -6.62 31.45
N GLY A 249 35.84 -7.56 30.69
CA GLY A 249 35.18 -8.81 30.31
C GLY A 249 34.04 -8.64 29.30
N LEU A 250 33.90 -7.46 28.69
CA LEU A 250 32.79 -7.11 27.80
C LEU A 250 33.02 -7.56 26.35
N ARG A 251 34.17 -8.15 26.07
CA ARG A 251 34.55 -8.62 24.73
C ARG A 251 34.15 -10.07 24.43
N HIS A 252 34.14 -10.93 25.45
CA HIS A 252 33.99 -12.39 25.30
C HIS A 252 32.71 -12.91 25.96
N LEU A 253 31.61 -12.18 25.82
CA LEU A 253 30.34 -12.57 26.42
C LEU A 253 29.69 -13.74 25.65
N PRO A 254 29.16 -14.76 26.36
CA PRO A 254 28.49 -15.89 25.71
C PRO A 254 27.15 -15.45 25.10
N GLY A 255 27.12 -15.35 23.77
CA GLY A 255 25.89 -15.03 23.02
C GLY A 255 25.58 -13.54 22.90
N LEU A 256 26.45 -12.66 23.40
CA LEU A 256 26.34 -11.19 23.32
C LEU A 256 27.69 -10.59 22.88
N TYR A 257 27.66 -9.44 22.22
CA TYR A 257 28.88 -8.65 21.98
C TYR A 257 28.59 -7.16 22.06
N LEU A 258 29.57 -6.38 22.55
CA LEU A 258 29.50 -4.91 22.59
C LEU A 258 29.63 -4.34 21.16
N ALA A 259 28.58 -3.68 20.68
CA ALA A 259 28.52 -3.14 19.32
C ALA A 259 28.99 -1.67 19.26
N GLU A 260 28.57 -0.84 20.22
CA GLU A 260 28.93 0.57 20.29
C GLU A 260 28.87 1.10 21.74
N ILE A 261 29.66 2.15 21.98
CA ILE A 261 29.53 3.01 23.17
C ILE A 261 28.90 4.32 22.71
N ASN A 262 27.86 4.78 23.36
CA ASN A 262 27.40 6.15 23.26
C ASN A 262 27.90 6.94 24.47
N ARG A 263 28.73 7.94 24.19
CA ARG A 263 29.43 8.78 25.18
C ARG A 263 29.13 10.24 24.83
N ASP A 264 28.43 10.94 25.72
CA ASP A 264 28.10 12.36 25.56
C ASP A 264 27.43 12.70 24.21
N GLY A 265 26.58 11.79 23.69
CA GLY A 265 25.91 11.96 22.40
C GLY A 265 26.74 11.58 21.17
N GLN A 266 28.03 11.27 21.35
CA GLN A 266 28.88 10.70 20.31
C GLN A 266 28.82 9.18 20.33
N VAL A 267 28.46 8.59 19.19
CA VAL A 267 28.49 7.15 18.99
C VAL A 267 29.91 6.75 18.61
N LEU A 268 30.53 5.92 19.44
CA LEU A 268 31.80 5.24 19.18
C LEU A 268 31.47 3.83 18.64
N PRO A 269 31.36 3.66 17.31
CA PRO A 269 31.18 2.36 16.72
C PRO A 269 32.49 1.55 16.80
N ALA A 270 32.37 0.22 16.78
CA ALA A 270 33.54 -0.68 16.66
C ALA A 270 34.56 -0.50 17.78
N VAL A 271 34.05 -0.52 19.01
CA VAL A 271 34.80 -0.38 20.26
C VAL A 271 36.00 -1.31 20.29
N SER A 272 37.19 -0.72 20.35
CA SER A 272 38.47 -1.44 20.45
C SER A 272 38.54 -2.21 21.78
N PRO A 273 39.17 -3.40 21.83
CA PRO A 273 39.41 -4.09 23.10
C PRO A 273 40.17 -3.23 24.12
N GLN A 274 41.02 -2.31 23.62
CA GLN A 274 41.81 -1.37 24.42
C GLN A 274 41.07 -0.06 24.76
N GLU A 275 39.86 0.14 24.25
CA GLU A 275 39.08 1.35 24.58
C GLU A 275 38.70 1.33 26.06
N ARG A 276 38.95 2.46 26.75
CA ARG A 276 38.67 2.57 28.18
C ARG A 276 37.25 3.07 28.43
N LEU A 277 36.56 2.40 29.34
CA LEU A 277 35.22 2.78 29.78
C LEU A 277 35.26 4.05 30.64
N ARG A 278 34.29 4.93 30.44
CA ARG A 278 34.04 6.13 31.25
C ARG A 278 32.74 5.98 32.02
N ALA A 279 32.61 6.75 33.10
CA ALA A 279 31.34 6.87 33.79
C ALA A 279 30.27 7.40 32.81
N ASN A 280 29.05 6.89 32.92
CA ASN A 280 27.90 7.21 32.05
C ASN A 280 28.01 6.73 30.59
N ASP A 281 29.00 5.89 30.26
CA ASP A 281 29.03 5.23 28.96
C ASP A 281 27.77 4.36 28.79
N ARG A 282 27.06 4.57 27.69
CA ARG A 282 25.93 3.72 27.28
C ARG A 282 26.43 2.66 26.32
N LEU A 283 26.42 1.42 26.77
CA LEU A 283 26.93 0.26 26.07
C LEU A 283 25.77 -0.46 25.37
N ILE A 284 25.85 -0.59 24.05
CA ILE A 284 24.85 -1.31 23.27
C ILE A 284 25.42 -2.68 22.91
N PHE A 285 24.80 -3.73 23.43
CA PHE A 285 25.14 -5.13 23.16
C PHE A 285 24.19 -5.73 22.11
N VAL A 286 24.70 -6.61 21.26
CA VAL A 286 23.90 -7.34 20.25
C VAL A 286 24.03 -8.85 20.49
N GLY A 287 22.92 -9.59 20.51
CA GLY A 287 22.86 -11.02 20.77
C GLY A 287 21.51 -11.53 21.32
N VAL A 288 21.48 -12.76 21.84
CA VAL A 288 20.24 -13.42 22.28
C VAL A 288 19.74 -12.81 23.60
N VAL A 289 18.47 -12.41 23.67
CA VAL A 289 17.83 -11.71 24.81
C VAL A 289 17.93 -12.49 26.13
N GLU A 290 18.02 -13.81 26.07
CA GLU A 290 18.14 -14.69 27.25
C GLU A 290 19.46 -14.46 28.02
N SER A 291 20.49 -13.88 27.38
CA SER A 291 21.81 -13.60 27.96
C SER A 291 21.91 -12.27 28.72
N VAL A 292 20.84 -11.47 28.80
CA VAL A 292 20.84 -10.19 29.55
C VAL A 292 21.12 -10.39 31.04
N ARG A 293 20.76 -11.56 31.59
CA ARG A 293 21.07 -11.91 32.99
C ARG A 293 22.57 -11.99 33.26
N ASP A 294 23.40 -12.29 32.25
CA ASP A 294 24.85 -12.35 32.40
C ASP A 294 25.49 -10.95 32.43
N LEU A 295 24.93 -10.00 31.69
CA LEU A 295 25.35 -8.59 31.77
C LEU A 295 25.05 -7.99 33.15
N GLN A 296 23.91 -8.32 33.75
CA GLN A 296 23.52 -7.86 35.09
C GLN A 296 24.39 -8.42 36.23
N ARG A 297 25.14 -9.50 35.98
CA ARG A 297 26.10 -10.05 36.94
C ARG A 297 27.39 -9.24 37.01
N ILE A 298 27.65 -8.38 36.03
CA ILE A 298 28.85 -7.54 35.99
C ILE A 298 28.63 -6.31 36.87
N ARG A 299 29.42 -6.21 37.95
CA ARG A 299 29.26 -5.16 38.96
C ARG A 299 29.51 -3.77 38.34
N GLY A 300 28.54 -2.88 38.48
CA GLY A 300 28.58 -1.51 37.95
C GLY A 300 28.15 -1.36 36.49
N LEU A 301 27.54 -2.40 35.91
CA LEU A 301 26.71 -2.33 34.71
C LEU A 301 25.25 -2.43 35.12
N VAL A 302 24.47 -1.38 34.87
CA VAL A 302 23.04 -1.35 35.16
C VAL A 302 22.25 -1.31 33.85
N PRO A 303 21.14 -2.06 33.73
CA PRO A 303 20.22 -1.89 32.63
C PRO A 303 19.80 -0.42 32.53
N ALA A 304 19.84 0.16 31.33
CA ALA A 304 19.41 1.56 31.13
C ALA A 304 17.87 1.75 31.25
N THR A 305 17.16 0.78 31.84
CA THR A 305 15.70 0.62 31.83
C THR A 305 14.92 1.54 32.79
N ASN A 306 15.46 2.67 33.26
CA ASN A 306 14.66 3.57 34.10
C ASN A 306 14.80 5.08 33.86
N GLN A 307 15.34 5.49 32.71
CA GLN A 307 15.21 6.87 32.26
C GLN A 307 14.83 6.93 30.80
N VAL A 308 13.54 7.17 30.58
CA VAL A 308 12.99 7.79 29.38
C VAL A 308 13.62 9.19 29.27
N PHE A 309 14.84 9.30 28.73
CA PHE A 309 15.40 10.57 28.30
C PHE A 309 16.22 10.38 27.02
N LYS A 310 15.65 11.00 25.98
CA LYS A 310 16.23 11.59 24.77
C LYS A 310 17.76 11.43 24.66
N LEU A 311 18.18 10.60 23.71
CA LEU A 311 19.48 10.76 23.07
C LEU A 311 19.25 11.48 21.75
N ASP A 312 19.62 12.75 21.71
CA ASP A 312 19.81 13.54 20.50
C ASP A 312 21.06 13.06 19.76
N ALA A 313 20.96 11.91 19.10
CA ALA A 313 21.89 11.48 18.06
C ALA A 313 21.07 10.82 16.93
N PRO A 314 21.18 11.27 15.66
CA PRO A 314 20.28 10.79 14.62
C PRO A 314 20.57 9.34 14.23
N ARG A 315 19.70 8.41 14.63
CA ARG A 315 19.59 7.03 14.07
C ARG A 315 19.16 7.01 12.59
N SER A 316 18.93 8.17 11.98
CA SER A 316 18.49 8.33 10.58
C SER A 316 19.59 8.16 9.52
N GLN A 317 20.80 7.72 9.90
CA GLN A 317 21.97 7.65 9.01
C GLN A 317 22.52 6.23 8.75
N ARG A 318 21.81 5.17 9.12
CA ARG A 318 22.21 3.78 8.79
C ARG A 318 21.11 3.09 7.97
N CYS A 319 21.51 2.20 7.06
CA CYS A 319 20.60 1.45 6.20
C CYS A 319 21.00 -0.02 6.10
N LEU A 320 20.03 -0.87 5.77
CA LEU A 320 20.29 -2.27 5.48
C LEU A 320 20.69 -2.45 4.02
N ILE A 321 21.71 -3.27 3.79
CA ILE A 321 22.30 -3.50 2.48
C ILE A 321 22.46 -5.00 2.30
N GLU A 322 21.98 -5.51 1.18
CA GLU A 322 22.19 -6.89 0.77
C GLU A 322 23.37 -6.91 -0.21
N ALA A 323 24.39 -7.71 0.09
CA ALA A 323 25.56 -7.85 -0.76
C ALA A 323 25.86 -9.32 -1.04
N VAL A 324 26.16 -9.65 -2.29
CA VAL A 324 26.54 -11.01 -2.69
C VAL A 324 28.07 -11.08 -2.79
N ILE A 325 28.69 -11.96 -2.02
CA ILE A 325 30.14 -12.13 -1.96
C ILE A 325 30.68 -12.62 -3.30
N SER A 326 31.63 -11.86 -3.87
CA SER A 326 32.29 -12.27 -5.11
C SER A 326 33.43 -13.27 -4.87
N GLU A 327 33.86 -13.96 -5.92
CA GLU A 327 35.08 -14.77 -5.88
C GLU A 327 36.35 -13.98 -5.58
N ARG A 328 36.37 -12.68 -5.89
CA ARG A 328 37.53 -11.80 -5.68
C ARG A 328 37.54 -11.20 -4.28
N CYS A 329 36.51 -11.47 -3.48
CA CYS A 329 36.41 -10.95 -2.13
C CYS A 329 37.53 -11.57 -1.26
N PRO A 330 38.40 -10.74 -0.65
CA PRO A 330 39.63 -11.19 0.05
C PRO A 330 39.38 -11.96 1.35
N ILE A 331 38.12 -12.07 1.75
CA ILE A 331 37.64 -12.76 2.95
C ILE A 331 36.93 -14.09 2.63
N VAL A 332 36.89 -14.49 1.36
CA VAL A 332 36.43 -15.83 0.97
C VAL A 332 37.33 -16.89 1.61
N GLY A 333 36.72 -17.91 2.19
CA GLY A 333 37.41 -18.98 2.91
C GLY A 333 37.81 -18.63 4.35
N LYS A 334 37.50 -17.42 4.84
CA LYS A 334 37.71 -17.01 6.24
C LYS A 334 36.39 -16.85 6.96
N SER A 335 36.40 -17.01 8.28
CA SER A 335 35.25 -16.62 9.11
C SER A 335 35.03 -15.12 9.05
N ILE A 336 33.80 -14.64 9.28
CA ILE A 336 33.50 -13.20 9.35
C ILE A 336 34.42 -12.49 10.37
N ARG A 337 34.72 -13.17 11.48
CA ARG A 337 35.65 -12.70 12.52
C ARG A 337 37.09 -12.64 12.02
N ASP A 338 37.60 -13.73 11.43
CA ASP A 338 39.00 -13.81 10.99
C ASP A 338 39.29 -12.91 9.79
N GLY A 339 38.30 -12.77 8.89
CA GLY A 339 38.33 -11.82 7.79
C GLY A 339 38.20 -10.36 8.22
N ARG A 340 37.92 -10.10 9.50
CA ARG A 340 37.67 -8.78 10.08
C ARG A 340 36.71 -7.94 9.25
N PHE A 341 35.61 -8.56 8.80
CA PHE A 341 34.63 -7.94 7.89
C PHE A 341 34.23 -6.54 8.36
N ARG A 342 33.95 -6.41 9.67
CA ARG A 342 33.47 -5.20 10.30
C ARG A 342 34.43 -4.01 10.15
N SER A 343 35.72 -4.20 10.41
CA SER A 343 36.70 -3.12 10.28
C SER A 343 37.10 -2.85 8.84
N ARG A 344 37.07 -3.89 7.98
CA ARG A 344 37.47 -3.78 6.57
C ARG A 344 36.46 -2.98 5.76
N TYR A 345 35.18 -3.25 5.97
CA TYR A 345 34.08 -2.70 5.17
C TYR A 345 33.28 -1.62 5.90
N ASN A 346 33.60 -1.35 7.18
CA ASN A 346 32.84 -0.47 8.05
C ASN A 346 31.32 -0.80 8.04
N ALA A 347 31.02 -2.10 8.05
CA ALA A 347 29.68 -2.64 7.91
C ALA A 347 29.50 -3.83 8.87
N VAL A 348 28.31 -3.95 9.46
CA VAL A 348 28.00 -5.03 10.41
C VAL A 348 27.26 -6.12 9.68
N VAL A 349 27.75 -7.37 9.72
CA VAL A 349 27.01 -8.51 9.17
C VAL A 349 25.93 -8.93 10.16
N ILE A 350 24.67 -8.91 9.71
CA ILE A 350 23.48 -9.28 10.47
C ILE A 350 23.06 -10.73 10.17
N GLY A 351 23.32 -11.19 8.95
CA GLY A 351 22.98 -12.54 8.54
C GLY A 351 23.72 -12.96 7.27
N VAL A 352 23.81 -14.27 7.08
CA VAL A 352 24.38 -14.89 5.88
C VAL A 352 23.40 -15.93 5.37
N ALA A 353 23.11 -15.89 4.08
CA ALA A 353 22.35 -16.91 3.38
C ALA A 353 23.23 -17.56 2.30
N ARG A 354 23.07 -18.87 2.14
CA ARG A 354 23.73 -19.67 1.11
C ARG A 354 22.67 -20.46 0.37
N GLU A 355 22.66 -20.34 -0.96
CA GLU A 355 21.68 -21.03 -1.81
C GLU A 355 20.22 -20.74 -1.42
N GLY A 356 19.95 -19.56 -0.86
CA GLY A 356 18.62 -19.15 -0.41
C GLY A 356 18.27 -19.56 1.02
N GLU A 357 19.10 -20.36 1.70
CA GLU A 357 18.89 -20.76 3.08
C GLU A 357 19.78 -19.98 4.06
N ARG A 358 19.23 -19.60 5.22
CA ARG A 358 19.96 -18.89 6.26
C ARG A 358 20.94 -19.86 6.95
N LEU A 359 22.20 -19.48 7.03
CA LEU A 359 23.18 -20.23 7.82
C LEU A 359 22.92 -20.01 9.31
N GLN A 360 22.75 -21.10 10.05
CA GLN A 360 22.58 -21.08 11.51
C GLN A 360 23.93 -21.12 12.24
N GLY A 361 24.02 -20.39 13.36
CA GLY A 361 25.22 -20.34 14.20
C GLY A 361 25.63 -18.91 14.57
N LYS A 362 26.76 -18.78 15.27
CA LYS A 362 27.33 -17.49 15.63
C LYS A 362 27.85 -16.79 14.37
N ILE A 363 27.30 -15.62 14.05
CA ILE A 363 27.63 -14.86 12.83
C ILE A 363 29.15 -14.73 12.62
N GLY A 364 29.90 -14.43 13.68
CA GLY A 364 31.36 -14.26 13.61
C GLY A 364 32.12 -15.51 13.14
N ASP A 365 31.60 -16.71 13.41
CA ASP A 365 32.28 -17.98 13.13
C ASP A 365 31.92 -18.54 11.74
N ILE A 366 30.97 -17.91 11.04
CA ILE A 366 30.53 -18.33 9.70
C ILE A 366 31.65 -18.06 8.70
N VAL A 367 32.11 -19.13 8.01
CA VAL A 367 33.08 -19.06 6.92
C VAL A 367 32.38 -18.66 5.61
N LEU A 368 32.78 -17.50 5.09
CA LEU A 368 32.20 -16.94 3.86
C LEU A 368 32.71 -17.68 2.63
N ARG A 369 31.79 -17.98 1.72
CA ARG A 369 32.06 -18.59 0.41
C ARG A 369 31.60 -17.64 -0.71
N ARG A 370 32.13 -17.87 -1.91
CA ARG A 370 31.63 -17.22 -3.13
C ARG A 370 30.13 -17.46 -3.26
N GLY A 371 29.39 -16.43 -3.66
CA GLY A 371 27.93 -16.52 -3.84
C GLY A 371 27.11 -16.47 -2.55
N ASP A 372 27.74 -16.42 -1.36
CA ASP A 372 27.01 -16.14 -0.12
C ASP A 372 26.37 -14.75 -0.19
N THR A 373 25.13 -14.66 0.26
CA THR A 373 24.42 -13.38 0.40
C THR A 373 24.55 -12.92 1.84
N VAL A 374 25.16 -11.75 2.05
CA VAL A 374 25.32 -11.14 3.37
C VAL A 374 24.36 -9.96 3.53
N LEU A 375 23.66 -9.95 4.66
CA LEU A 375 22.85 -8.82 5.08
C LEU A 375 23.68 -7.92 5.99
N LEU A 376 23.85 -6.66 5.60
CA LEU A 376 24.73 -5.69 6.23
C LEU A 376 23.94 -4.52 6.80
N GLU A 377 24.35 -4.00 7.96
CA GLU A 377 24.00 -2.66 8.42
C GLU A 377 25.20 -1.74 8.18
N ALA A 378 25.02 -0.69 7.36
CA ALA A 378 26.07 0.26 7.04
C ALA A 378 25.52 1.67 6.74
N HIS A 379 26.40 2.65 6.63
CA HIS A 379 26.02 3.99 6.19
C HIS A 379 25.50 3.99 4.73
N PRO A 380 24.53 4.84 4.33
CA PRO A 380 23.99 4.90 2.97
C PRO A 380 25.04 5.01 1.84
N SER A 381 26.18 5.65 2.13
CA SER A 381 27.30 5.78 1.19
C SER A 381 28.04 4.46 0.92
N PHE A 382 27.81 3.39 1.71
CA PHE A 382 28.46 2.10 1.51
C PHE A 382 28.22 1.56 0.09
N VAL A 383 26.99 1.67 -0.41
CA VAL A 383 26.65 1.27 -1.78
C VAL A 383 27.38 2.13 -2.80
N GLU A 384 27.48 3.44 -2.60
CA GLU A 384 28.19 4.33 -3.54
C GLU A 384 29.70 4.02 -3.58
N ILE A 385 30.30 3.77 -2.40
CA ILE A 385 31.72 3.46 -2.28
C ILE A 385 32.06 2.08 -2.86
N HIS A 386 31.20 1.08 -2.64
CA HIS A 386 31.50 -0.32 -2.97
C HIS A 386 30.80 -0.83 -4.24
N ARG A 387 29.92 -0.04 -4.88
CA ARG A 387 29.22 -0.44 -6.13
C ARG A 387 30.18 -0.82 -7.26
N HIS A 388 31.35 -0.20 -7.31
CA HIS A 388 32.41 -0.52 -8.27
C HIS A 388 33.50 -1.44 -7.72
N SER A 389 33.37 -1.86 -6.45
CA SER A 389 34.29 -2.81 -5.85
C SER A 389 34.11 -4.18 -6.48
N ARG A 390 35.22 -4.87 -6.71
CA ARG A 390 35.22 -6.25 -7.20
C ARG A 390 34.91 -7.26 -6.10
N ASP A 391 34.77 -6.82 -4.85
CA ASP A 391 34.55 -7.68 -3.68
C ASP A 391 33.11 -8.23 -3.60
N PHE A 392 32.16 -7.63 -4.33
CA PHE A 392 30.76 -8.01 -4.32
C PHE A 392 30.24 -8.12 -5.76
N TYR A 393 29.44 -9.15 -6.06
CA TYR A 393 28.78 -9.28 -7.36
C TYR A 393 27.61 -8.32 -7.50
N LEU A 394 26.88 -8.12 -6.40
CA LEU A 394 25.72 -7.25 -6.33
C LEU A 394 25.69 -6.60 -4.95
N ILE A 395 25.40 -5.31 -4.92
CA ILE A 395 25.14 -4.56 -3.69
C ILE A 395 23.84 -3.81 -3.90
N SER A 396 22.80 -4.21 -3.17
CA SER A 396 21.52 -3.54 -3.18
C SER A 396 21.25 -2.91 -1.83
N ARG A 397 20.89 -1.62 -1.81
CA ARG A 397 20.22 -1.08 -0.61
C ARG A 397 18.90 -1.82 -0.51
N LEU A 398 18.54 -2.21 0.70
CA LEU A 398 17.15 -2.58 0.94
C LEU A 398 16.34 -1.30 0.95
N GLU A 399 15.48 -1.20 -0.06
CA GLU A 399 14.40 -0.24 -0.10
C GLU A 399 13.65 -0.30 1.26
N ASP A 400 13.25 0.86 1.78
CA ASP A 400 12.57 1.05 3.09
C ASP A 400 13.44 1.11 4.36
N SER A 401 14.76 1.26 4.25
CA SER A 401 15.64 1.38 5.44
C SER A 401 15.65 2.76 6.13
N LYS A 402 15.01 3.78 5.57
CA LYS A 402 15.00 5.13 6.15
C LYS A 402 13.89 5.21 7.21
N PRO A 403 14.17 5.55 8.48
CA PRO A 403 13.13 5.64 9.48
C PRO A 403 12.12 6.74 9.11
N PRO A 404 10.80 6.49 9.25
CA PRO A 404 9.78 7.48 8.98
C PRO A 404 9.93 8.74 9.84
N ARG A 405 9.48 9.89 9.31
CA ARG A 405 9.54 11.19 9.99
C ARG A 405 8.38 11.34 10.97
N PHE A 406 8.37 10.55 12.04
CA PHE A 406 7.27 10.50 13.01
C PHE A 406 6.90 11.87 13.62
N GLU A 407 7.84 12.80 13.72
CA GLU A 407 7.58 14.18 14.18
C GLU A 407 6.55 14.92 13.30
N LYS A 408 6.47 14.55 12.02
CA LYS A 408 5.56 15.14 11.02
C LYS A 408 4.28 14.30 10.82
N SER A 409 4.11 13.22 11.56
CA SER A 409 2.91 12.36 11.47
C SER A 409 1.62 13.15 11.75
N LYS A 410 1.61 13.95 12.83
CA LYS A 410 0.43 14.75 13.20
C LYS A 410 0.11 15.83 12.16
N THR A 411 1.13 16.45 11.58
CA THR A 411 0.93 17.46 10.53
C THR A 411 0.37 16.84 9.27
N ALA A 412 0.86 15.68 8.85
CA ALA A 412 0.34 14.97 7.68
C ALA A 412 -1.13 14.54 7.89
N LEU A 413 -1.48 14.03 9.07
CA LEU A 413 -2.85 13.65 9.41
C LEU A 413 -3.79 14.86 9.45
N LEU A 414 -3.33 16.00 9.98
CA LEU A 414 -4.09 17.24 10.01
C LEU A 414 -4.35 17.79 8.61
N ILE A 415 -3.36 17.71 7.71
CA ILE A 415 -3.52 18.11 6.30
C ILE A 415 -4.56 17.23 5.61
N LEU A 416 -4.53 15.91 5.82
CA LEU A 416 -5.52 14.99 5.26
C LEU A 416 -6.92 15.31 5.81
N ALA A 417 -7.05 15.49 7.13
CA ALA A 417 -8.33 15.81 7.76
C ALA A 417 -8.88 17.17 7.27
N ALA A 418 -8.02 18.17 7.12
CA ALA A 418 -8.38 19.47 6.58
C ALA A 418 -8.85 19.36 5.12
N MET A 419 -8.15 18.59 4.28
CA MET A 419 -8.56 18.34 2.89
C MET A 419 -9.98 17.74 2.83
N VAL A 420 -10.23 16.68 3.60
CA VAL A 420 -11.54 16.01 3.64
C VAL A 420 -12.62 16.98 4.13
N LEU A 421 -12.36 17.70 5.22
CA LEU A 421 -13.30 18.66 5.78
C LEU A 421 -13.65 19.77 4.79
N VAL A 422 -12.64 20.38 4.16
CA VAL A 422 -12.83 21.49 3.21
C VAL A 422 -13.62 21.05 1.98
N VAL A 423 -13.30 19.89 1.40
CA VAL A 423 -14.06 19.35 0.25
C VAL A 423 -15.51 19.07 0.65
N THR A 424 -15.73 18.43 1.80
CA THR A 424 -17.08 18.10 2.31
C THR A 424 -17.93 19.34 2.57
N VAL A 425 -17.33 20.36 3.22
CA VAL A 425 -18.01 21.62 3.53
C VAL A 425 -18.32 22.36 2.23
N SER A 426 -17.41 22.40 1.26
CA SER A 426 -17.65 23.04 -0.03
C SER A 426 -18.76 22.34 -0.84
N GLU A 427 -18.84 21.02 -0.76
CA GLU A 427 -19.94 20.27 -1.38
C GLU A 427 -21.29 20.60 -0.75
N SER A 428 -21.33 20.76 0.58
CA SER A 428 -22.57 20.95 1.33
C SER A 428 -23.08 22.40 1.32
N PHE A 429 -22.18 23.39 1.40
CA PHE A 429 -22.52 24.80 1.56
C PHE A 429 -22.22 25.67 0.34
N GLY A 430 -21.64 25.09 -0.73
CA GLY A 430 -21.38 25.78 -1.99
C GLY A 430 -20.03 26.50 -2.02
N ASP A 431 -20.01 27.66 -2.66
CA ASP A 431 -18.80 28.45 -2.89
C ASP A 431 -18.20 28.93 -1.55
N LEU A 432 -16.94 28.56 -1.31
CA LEU A 432 -16.19 29.04 -0.15
C LEU A 432 -15.48 30.33 -0.49
N GLY A 433 -15.60 31.31 0.40
CA GLY A 433 -14.82 32.55 0.37
C GLY A 433 -14.17 32.80 1.73
N LEU A 434 -12.90 33.25 1.71
CA LEU A 434 -12.28 33.84 2.90
C LEU A 434 -12.37 35.37 2.78
N LYS A 435 -12.95 35.99 3.79
CA LYS A 435 -12.83 37.43 4.02
C LYS A 435 -11.73 37.68 5.04
N ILE A 436 -10.64 38.30 4.62
CA ILE A 436 -9.56 38.76 5.50
C ILE A 436 -9.47 40.28 5.35
N GLY A 437 -10.05 41.01 6.31
CA GLY A 437 -10.16 42.47 6.24
C GLY A 437 -10.97 42.92 5.02
N SER A 438 -10.40 43.80 4.19
CA SER A 438 -11.02 44.31 2.96
C SER A 438 -10.90 43.37 1.75
N TRP A 439 -10.23 42.23 1.91
CA TRP A 439 -9.95 41.29 0.81
C TRP A 439 -10.93 40.13 0.87
N GLU A 440 -11.69 39.92 -0.21
CA GLU A 440 -12.58 38.78 -0.40
C GLU A 440 -11.94 37.82 -1.40
N LEU A 441 -11.37 36.73 -0.88
CA LEU A 441 -10.86 35.62 -1.69
C LEU A 441 -12.01 34.64 -1.92
N VAL A 442 -12.59 34.67 -3.11
CA VAL A 442 -13.59 33.69 -3.54
C VAL A 442 -12.87 32.48 -4.13
N PHE A 443 -12.89 31.34 -3.44
CA PHE A 443 -12.31 30.09 -3.94
C PHE A 443 -13.28 29.30 -4.83
N GLY A 444 -14.55 29.71 -4.84
CA GLY A 444 -15.64 28.98 -5.48
C GLY A 444 -15.79 27.57 -4.89
N LYS A 445 -16.50 26.68 -5.59
CA LYS A 445 -16.59 25.28 -5.21
C LYS A 445 -15.21 24.62 -5.26
N ILE A 446 -14.77 24.11 -4.11
CA ILE A 446 -13.53 23.36 -3.96
C ILE A 446 -13.82 21.91 -4.37
N THR A 447 -13.53 21.59 -5.62
CA THR A 447 -13.61 20.20 -6.12
C THR A 447 -12.53 19.34 -5.49
N MET A 448 -12.67 18.02 -5.60
CA MET A 448 -11.69 17.08 -5.08
C MET A 448 -10.28 17.35 -5.61
N LEU A 449 -10.14 17.70 -6.90
CA LEU A 449 -8.86 18.07 -7.50
C LEU A 449 -8.23 19.28 -6.79
N LYS A 450 -9.00 20.36 -6.59
CA LYS A 450 -8.51 21.57 -5.92
C LYS A 450 -8.09 21.27 -4.48
N GLY A 451 -8.91 20.51 -3.75
CA GLY A 451 -8.59 20.07 -2.39
C GLY A 451 -7.31 19.24 -2.32
N ALA A 452 -7.16 18.27 -3.22
CA ALA A 452 -5.97 17.43 -3.32
C ALA A 452 -4.71 18.26 -3.65
N LEU A 453 -4.80 19.24 -4.56
CA LEU A 453 -3.67 20.11 -4.93
C LEU A 453 -3.20 20.95 -3.73
N LEU A 454 -4.14 21.53 -2.98
CA LEU A 454 -3.83 22.27 -1.75
C LEU A 454 -3.17 21.36 -0.71
N ALA A 455 -3.68 20.14 -0.53
CA ALA A 455 -3.12 19.17 0.39
C ALA A 455 -1.71 18.72 -0.03
N ALA A 456 -1.48 18.42 -1.31
CA ALA A 456 -0.18 18.04 -1.83
C ALA A 456 0.85 19.18 -1.69
N ALA A 457 0.45 20.42 -1.99
CA ALA A 457 1.28 21.60 -1.77
C ALA A 457 1.63 21.77 -0.28
N ALA A 458 0.66 21.61 0.62
CA ALA A 458 0.90 21.64 2.06
C ALA A 458 1.85 20.52 2.51
N MET A 459 1.68 19.28 2.03
CA MET A 459 2.58 18.16 2.36
C MET A 459 4.03 18.45 2.01
N LEU A 460 4.27 19.09 0.86
CA LEU A 460 5.62 19.49 0.42
C LEU A 460 6.13 20.70 1.23
N ALA A 461 5.30 21.72 1.44
CA ALA A 461 5.67 22.93 2.18
C ALA A 461 6.05 22.64 3.64
N PHE A 462 5.30 21.76 4.31
CA PHE A 462 5.59 21.32 5.69
C PHE A 462 6.63 20.19 5.76
N GLN A 463 7.21 19.80 4.62
CA GLN A 463 8.26 18.77 4.48
C GLN A 463 7.84 17.39 5.01
N CYS A 464 6.56 17.04 4.87
CA CYS A 464 6.06 15.70 5.17
C CYS A 464 6.67 14.67 4.21
N CYS A 465 6.83 15.05 2.94
CA CYS A 465 7.62 14.32 1.95
C CYS A 465 8.49 15.30 1.14
N THR A 466 9.52 14.78 0.47
CA THR A 466 10.35 15.51 -0.49
C THR A 466 9.77 15.44 -1.89
N LEU A 467 10.19 16.36 -2.77
CA LEU A 467 9.77 16.34 -4.18
C LEU A 467 10.16 15.03 -4.89
N SER A 468 11.30 14.45 -4.55
CA SER A 468 11.74 13.16 -5.12
C SER A 468 10.89 12.00 -4.63
N GLU A 469 10.57 11.95 -3.32
CA GLU A 469 9.65 10.95 -2.73
C GLU A 469 8.25 11.09 -3.37
N ALA A 470 7.74 12.31 -3.51
CA ALA A 470 6.46 12.60 -4.17
C ALA A 470 6.41 12.15 -5.64
N ARG A 471 7.45 12.46 -6.43
CA ARG A 471 7.52 12.05 -7.85
C ARG A 471 7.61 10.53 -8.00
N ARG A 472 8.35 9.86 -7.11
CA ARG A 472 8.48 8.39 -7.12
C ARG A 472 7.18 7.70 -6.72
N ALA A 473 6.35 8.34 -5.91
CA ALA A 473 5.08 7.78 -5.47
C ALA A 473 3.99 7.76 -6.55
N ILE A 474 4.16 8.51 -7.64
CA ILE A 474 3.20 8.54 -8.75
C ILE A 474 3.29 7.22 -9.54
N ASP A 475 2.19 6.48 -9.54
CA ASP A 475 2.06 5.26 -10.34
C ASP A 475 1.68 5.59 -11.79
N TRP A 476 2.69 5.70 -12.66
CA TRP A 476 2.49 5.98 -14.07
C TRP A 476 1.74 4.88 -14.82
N GLN A 477 1.86 3.62 -14.40
CA GLN A 477 1.13 2.52 -15.04
C GLN A 477 -0.38 2.71 -14.83
N VAL A 478 -0.78 3.05 -13.60
CA VAL A 478 -2.19 3.34 -13.30
C VAL A 478 -2.69 4.54 -14.10
N LEU A 479 -1.95 5.65 -14.15
CA LEU A 479 -2.39 6.86 -14.87
C LEU A 479 -2.50 6.64 -16.38
N VAL A 480 -1.53 5.94 -16.98
CA VAL A 480 -1.54 5.62 -18.43
C VAL A 480 -2.67 4.65 -18.76
N ALA A 481 -2.88 3.62 -17.93
CA ALA A 481 -4.00 2.69 -18.09
C ALA A 481 -5.35 3.41 -18.04
N ILE A 482 -5.53 4.35 -17.12
CA ILE A 482 -6.74 5.16 -17.02
C ILE A 482 -6.91 5.99 -18.29
N GLY A 483 -5.91 6.79 -18.68
CA GLY A 483 -5.97 7.62 -19.89
C GLY A 483 -6.30 6.82 -21.15
N ALA A 484 -5.68 5.65 -21.31
CA ALA A 484 -5.95 4.73 -22.41
C ALA A 484 -7.40 4.20 -22.40
N ALA A 485 -7.89 3.79 -21.23
CA ALA A 485 -9.24 3.24 -21.08
C ALA A 485 -10.34 4.28 -21.35
N PHE A 486 -10.11 5.56 -21.01
CA PHE A 486 -11.00 6.66 -21.43
C PHE A 486 -11.06 6.79 -22.97
N GLY A 487 -9.92 6.69 -23.65
CA GLY A 487 -9.87 6.70 -25.11
C GLY A 487 -10.64 5.52 -25.72
N ILE A 488 -10.47 4.32 -25.16
CA ILE A 488 -11.19 3.10 -25.58
C ILE A 488 -12.70 3.25 -25.36
N GLY A 489 -13.13 3.78 -24.20
CA GLY A 489 -14.53 4.07 -23.91
C GLY A 489 -15.16 5.00 -24.95
N THR A 490 -14.42 6.05 -25.34
CA THR A 490 -14.84 6.96 -26.44
C THR A 490 -15.05 6.23 -27.74
N ALA A 491 -14.14 5.33 -28.11
CA ALA A 491 -14.27 4.55 -29.33
C ALA A 491 -15.51 3.65 -29.29
N LEU A 492 -15.78 3.00 -28.15
CA LEU A 492 -16.96 2.15 -27.97
C LEU A 492 -18.27 2.93 -28.11
N GLU A 493 -18.32 4.15 -27.59
CA GLU A 493 -19.48 5.04 -27.69
C GLU A 493 -19.65 5.55 -29.12
N ARG A 494 -18.59 6.15 -29.68
CA ARG A 494 -18.61 6.76 -31.02
C ARG A 494 -18.95 5.78 -32.13
N THR A 495 -18.50 4.53 -31.99
CA THR A 495 -18.78 3.47 -32.96
C THR A 495 -20.14 2.79 -32.74
N GLY A 496 -20.85 3.08 -31.65
CA GLY A 496 -22.10 2.41 -31.29
C GLY A 496 -21.94 0.98 -30.75
N ALA A 497 -20.70 0.53 -30.51
CA ALA A 497 -20.41 -0.79 -29.95
C ALA A 497 -21.02 -0.99 -28.56
N ALA A 498 -20.96 0.04 -27.70
CA ALA A 498 -21.56 -0.02 -26.37
C ALA A 498 -23.08 -0.22 -26.43
N ALA A 499 -23.76 0.55 -27.30
CA ALA A 499 -25.20 0.43 -27.52
C ALA A 499 -25.59 -0.94 -28.10
N PHE A 500 -24.79 -1.47 -29.04
CA PHE A 500 -25.01 -2.81 -29.59
C PHE A 500 -24.98 -3.90 -28.52
N VAL A 501 -23.98 -3.86 -27.63
CA VAL A 501 -23.86 -4.83 -26.52
C VAL A 501 -24.99 -4.65 -25.50
N ALA A 502 -25.34 -3.41 -25.15
CA ALA A 502 -26.44 -3.10 -24.26
C ALA A 502 -27.78 -3.66 -24.78
N HIS A 503 -28.07 -3.44 -26.07
CA HIS A 503 -29.28 -3.96 -26.73
C HIS A 503 -29.36 -5.49 -26.65
N HIS A 504 -28.25 -6.19 -26.93
CA HIS A 504 -28.20 -7.66 -26.83
C HIS A 504 -28.34 -8.15 -25.39
N LEU A 505 -27.69 -7.49 -24.44
CA LEU A 505 -27.80 -7.82 -23.02
C LEU A 505 -29.27 -7.74 -22.57
N ILE A 506 -29.97 -6.66 -22.93
CA ILE A 506 -31.38 -6.45 -22.59
C ILE A 506 -32.28 -7.47 -23.31
N HIS A 507 -31.95 -7.86 -24.54
CA HIS A 507 -32.68 -8.90 -25.25
C HIS A 507 -32.63 -10.25 -24.53
N TRP A 508 -31.46 -10.64 -23.99
CA TRP A 508 -31.27 -11.90 -23.27
C TRP A 508 -31.79 -11.88 -21.83
N VAL A 509 -31.54 -10.79 -21.09
CA VAL A 509 -31.87 -10.66 -19.66
C VAL A 509 -33.29 -10.14 -19.44
N GLY A 510 -33.88 -9.52 -20.46
CA GLY A 510 -35.18 -8.85 -20.41
C GLY A 510 -35.08 -7.37 -20.01
N GLN A 511 -36.21 -6.66 -20.08
CA GLN A 511 -36.31 -5.23 -19.76
C GLN A 511 -36.35 -4.93 -18.24
N ASN A 512 -36.13 -5.91 -17.37
CA ASN A 512 -36.18 -5.71 -15.92
C ASN A 512 -34.89 -5.02 -15.44
N PRO A 513 -34.94 -3.75 -14.97
CA PRO A 513 -33.72 -3.00 -14.64
C PRO A 513 -32.88 -3.63 -13.54
N ARG A 514 -33.50 -4.38 -12.61
CA ARG A 514 -32.78 -5.06 -11.51
C ARG A 514 -31.97 -6.26 -12.01
N LEU A 515 -32.52 -7.02 -12.94
CA LEU A 515 -31.82 -8.17 -13.53
C LEU A 515 -30.67 -7.69 -14.42
N THR A 516 -30.88 -6.63 -15.19
CA THR A 516 -29.82 -6.05 -16.03
C THR A 516 -28.73 -5.41 -15.17
N LEU A 517 -29.08 -4.76 -14.06
CA LEU A 517 -28.11 -4.26 -13.07
C LEU A 517 -27.28 -5.41 -12.46
N LEU A 518 -27.92 -6.52 -12.11
CA LEU A 518 -27.23 -7.72 -11.61
C LEU A 518 -26.27 -8.28 -12.66
N ALA A 519 -26.68 -8.35 -13.93
CA ALA A 519 -25.82 -8.82 -15.02
C ALA A 519 -24.59 -7.92 -15.19
N ILE A 520 -24.77 -6.59 -15.24
CA ILE A 520 -23.66 -5.63 -15.31
C ILE A 520 -22.74 -5.76 -14.10
N HIS A 521 -23.30 -5.90 -12.88
CA HIS A 521 -22.51 -6.09 -11.66
C HIS A 521 -21.67 -7.37 -11.73
N ALA A 522 -22.28 -8.49 -12.12
CA ALA A 522 -21.63 -9.79 -12.18
C ALA A 522 -20.51 -9.82 -13.24
N ILE A 523 -20.76 -9.24 -14.43
CA ILE A 523 -19.75 -9.13 -15.48
C ILE A 523 -18.60 -8.23 -15.02
N THR A 524 -18.90 -7.12 -14.35
CA THR A 524 -17.86 -6.22 -13.82
C THR A 524 -17.05 -6.91 -12.72
N SER A 525 -17.70 -7.63 -11.79
CA SER A 525 -17.03 -8.39 -10.74
C SER A 525 -16.15 -9.50 -11.31
N LEU A 526 -16.61 -10.23 -12.33
CA LEU A 526 -15.77 -11.21 -13.02
C LEU A 526 -14.57 -10.56 -13.71
N THR A 527 -14.81 -9.44 -14.39
CA THR A 527 -13.78 -8.69 -15.10
C THR A 527 -12.69 -8.20 -14.14
N THR A 528 -13.08 -7.72 -12.96
CA THR A 528 -12.11 -7.22 -11.98
C THR A 528 -11.25 -8.30 -11.34
N GLU A 529 -11.67 -9.57 -11.40
CA GLU A 529 -10.86 -10.70 -10.93
C GLU A 529 -9.83 -11.17 -11.97
N LEU A 530 -10.02 -10.79 -13.25
CA LEU A 530 -9.15 -11.15 -14.36
C LEU A 530 -8.16 -10.04 -14.73
N VAL A 531 -8.51 -8.80 -14.41
CA VAL A 531 -7.85 -7.57 -14.87
C VAL A 531 -7.68 -6.61 -13.70
N THR A 532 -6.94 -5.50 -13.86
CA THR A 532 -6.90 -4.47 -12.83
C THR A 532 -8.23 -3.74 -12.70
N ASN A 533 -8.60 -3.42 -11.46
CA ASN A 533 -9.81 -2.70 -11.08
C ASN A 533 -10.10 -1.44 -11.92
N ASN A 534 -9.09 -0.61 -12.14
CA ASN A 534 -9.24 0.65 -12.89
C ASN A 534 -9.57 0.38 -14.36
N ALA A 535 -8.96 -0.65 -14.95
CA ALA A 535 -9.27 -1.07 -16.31
C ALA A 535 -10.69 -1.66 -16.39
N ALA A 536 -11.06 -2.52 -15.44
CA ALA A 536 -12.39 -3.12 -15.37
C ALA A 536 -13.48 -2.03 -15.25
N ALA A 537 -13.31 -1.06 -14.35
CA ALA A 537 -14.24 0.06 -14.20
C ALA A 537 -14.38 0.87 -15.49
N ALA A 538 -13.27 1.23 -16.12
CA ALA A 538 -13.28 2.07 -17.31
C ALA A 538 -13.83 1.35 -18.55
N LEU A 539 -13.59 0.05 -18.70
CA LEU A 539 -14.16 -0.76 -19.78
C LEU A 539 -15.66 -1.00 -19.58
N MET A 540 -16.11 -1.21 -18.33
CA MET A 540 -17.50 -1.53 -18.04
C MET A 540 -18.43 -0.31 -17.99
N PHE A 541 -17.90 0.88 -17.69
CA PHE A 541 -18.69 2.09 -17.55
C PHE A 541 -19.52 2.47 -18.80
N PRO A 542 -18.97 2.48 -20.03
CA PRO A 542 -19.76 2.79 -21.23
C PRO A 542 -20.92 1.81 -21.44
N PHE A 543 -20.71 0.52 -21.17
CA PHE A 543 -21.77 -0.50 -21.28
C PHE A 543 -22.86 -0.27 -20.23
N ALA A 544 -22.47 0.11 -19.00
CA ALA A 544 -23.40 0.42 -17.92
C ALA A 544 -24.26 1.65 -18.25
N LEU A 545 -23.65 2.71 -18.80
CA LEU A 545 -24.35 3.92 -19.22
C LEU A 545 -25.28 3.65 -20.40
N ALA A 546 -24.81 2.96 -21.44
CA ALA A 546 -25.61 2.60 -22.61
C ALA A 546 -26.80 1.72 -22.23
N THR A 547 -26.62 0.80 -21.28
CA THR A 547 -27.70 -0.05 -20.77
C THR A 547 -28.77 0.75 -20.03
N ALA A 548 -28.36 1.71 -19.19
CA ALA A 548 -29.31 2.58 -18.49
C ALA A 548 -30.09 3.46 -19.47
N GLN A 549 -29.41 3.97 -20.50
CA GLN A 549 -30.02 4.77 -21.57
C GLN A 549 -31.01 3.95 -22.40
N GLU A 550 -30.66 2.73 -22.81
CA GLU A 550 -31.56 1.84 -23.56
C GLU A 550 -32.83 1.52 -22.75
N LEU A 551 -32.69 1.31 -21.44
CA LEU A 551 -33.82 1.09 -20.53
C LEU A 551 -34.56 2.38 -20.15
N GLN A 552 -34.05 3.56 -20.51
CA GLN A 552 -34.58 4.88 -20.11
C GLN A 552 -34.76 5.01 -18.59
N VAL A 553 -33.81 4.47 -17.81
CA VAL A 553 -33.81 4.54 -16.34
C VAL A 553 -32.64 5.35 -15.83
N ASN A 554 -32.77 5.88 -14.61
CA ASN A 554 -31.67 6.57 -13.93
C ASN A 554 -30.36 5.75 -14.00
N PRO A 555 -29.25 6.33 -14.51
CA PRO A 555 -27.99 5.61 -14.66
C PRO A 555 -27.22 5.43 -13.34
N MET A 556 -27.56 6.17 -12.29
CA MET A 556 -26.82 6.14 -11.02
C MET A 556 -26.67 4.75 -10.38
N PRO A 557 -27.70 3.88 -10.34
CA PRO A 557 -27.53 2.49 -9.88
C PRO A 557 -26.47 1.72 -10.66
N PHE A 558 -26.41 1.89 -11.98
CA PHE A 558 -25.42 1.24 -12.84
C PHE A 558 -24.02 1.80 -12.61
N VAL A 559 -23.88 3.12 -12.45
CA VAL A 559 -22.62 3.79 -12.12
C VAL A 559 -22.06 3.30 -10.77
N ILE A 560 -22.89 3.30 -9.72
CA ILE A 560 -22.50 2.83 -8.39
C ILE A 560 -22.20 1.32 -8.38
N SER A 561 -22.93 0.55 -9.19
CA SER A 561 -22.67 -0.88 -9.38
C SER A 561 -21.30 -1.14 -9.99
N VAL A 562 -20.93 -0.44 -11.07
CA VAL A 562 -19.59 -0.55 -11.67
C VAL A 562 -18.51 -0.12 -10.67
N LEU A 563 -18.72 1.01 -9.98
CA LEU A 563 -17.80 1.53 -8.96
C LEU A 563 -17.51 0.51 -7.86
N THR A 564 -18.54 -0.14 -7.34
CA THR A 564 -18.39 -1.12 -6.26
C THR A 564 -17.86 -2.45 -6.78
N ALA A 565 -18.41 -2.98 -7.87
CA ALA A 565 -18.02 -4.27 -8.45
C ALA A 565 -16.55 -4.27 -8.90
N ALA A 566 -16.09 -3.20 -9.55
CA ALA A 566 -14.70 -3.07 -9.98
C ALA A 566 -13.72 -2.83 -8.83
N SER A 567 -14.21 -2.49 -7.63
CA SER A 567 -13.36 -2.35 -6.44
C SER A 567 -13.33 -3.63 -5.60
N ALA A 568 -14.36 -4.46 -5.71
CA ALA A 568 -14.59 -5.65 -4.89
C ALA A 568 -13.94 -6.93 -5.44
N SER A 569 -12.62 -6.94 -5.63
CA SER A 569 -11.86 -8.14 -5.98
C SER A 569 -11.40 -8.89 -4.74
N PHE A 570 -12.10 -9.97 -4.38
CA PHE A 570 -11.80 -10.79 -3.20
C PHE A 570 -11.42 -12.23 -3.56
N ALA A 571 -11.85 -12.74 -4.71
CA ALA A 571 -11.78 -14.16 -5.08
C ALA A 571 -10.43 -14.59 -5.66
N THR A 572 -9.60 -13.64 -6.10
CA THR A 572 -8.27 -13.94 -6.66
C THR A 572 -7.16 -13.12 -5.99
N PRO A 573 -5.93 -13.67 -5.91
CA PRO A 573 -4.77 -12.91 -5.48
C PRO A 573 -4.29 -11.90 -6.52
N LEU A 574 -4.68 -12.09 -7.79
CA LEU A 574 -4.23 -11.28 -8.93
C LEU A 574 -5.11 -10.04 -9.17
N GLY A 575 -6.41 -10.12 -8.88
CA GLY A 575 -7.34 -9.03 -9.16
C GLY A 575 -7.10 -7.75 -8.34
N TYR A 576 -6.44 -7.86 -7.18
CA TYR A 576 -6.07 -6.69 -6.36
C TYR A 576 -4.62 -6.74 -5.88
N GLN A 577 -3.88 -5.63 -6.02
CA GLN A 577 -2.49 -5.53 -5.57
C GLN A 577 -2.30 -5.87 -4.08
N THR A 578 -3.16 -5.39 -3.19
CA THR A 578 -3.15 -5.71 -1.75
C THR A 578 -3.32 -7.20 -1.47
N ASN A 579 -4.13 -7.91 -2.27
CA ASN A 579 -4.26 -9.36 -2.18
C ASN A 579 -2.94 -10.06 -2.51
N LEU A 580 -2.22 -9.57 -3.53
CA LEU A 580 -0.89 -10.08 -3.89
C LEU A 580 0.16 -9.80 -2.80
N MET A 581 0.12 -8.62 -2.17
CA MET A 581 1.05 -8.24 -1.10
C MET A 581 0.95 -9.16 0.12
N VAL A 582 -0.26 -9.63 0.45
CA VAL A 582 -0.48 -10.53 1.58
C VAL A 582 -0.32 -12.01 1.21
N TYR A 583 -0.32 -12.35 -0.08
CA TYR A 583 -0.25 -13.72 -0.60
C TYR A 583 0.95 -14.50 -0.06
N GLY A 584 2.15 -13.95 -0.25
CA GLY A 584 3.42 -14.54 0.19
C GLY A 584 3.58 -14.53 1.71
N PRO A 585 3.54 -13.35 2.37
CA PRO A 585 3.70 -13.24 3.83
C PRO A 585 2.68 -14.07 4.64
N GLY A 586 1.47 -14.26 4.11
CA GLY A 586 0.43 -15.07 4.76
C GLY A 586 0.47 -16.57 4.43
N GLY A 587 1.35 -17.02 3.53
CA GLY A 587 1.43 -18.42 3.12
C GLY A 587 0.15 -18.95 2.46
N TYR A 588 -0.57 -18.09 1.73
CA TYR A 588 -1.85 -18.43 1.11
C TYR A 588 -1.66 -19.25 -0.18
N ARG A 589 -2.67 -20.04 -0.50
CA ARG A 589 -2.82 -20.71 -1.80
C ARG A 589 -3.94 -20.03 -2.57
N PHE A 590 -3.93 -20.13 -3.90
CA PHE A 590 -5.00 -19.63 -4.76
C PHE A 590 -6.40 -20.09 -4.32
N THR A 591 -6.53 -21.36 -3.90
CA THR A 591 -7.80 -21.91 -3.40
C THR A 591 -8.32 -21.25 -2.14
N ASP A 592 -7.45 -20.64 -1.32
CA ASP A 592 -7.88 -19.96 -0.10
C ASP A 592 -8.64 -18.67 -0.45
N TYR A 593 -8.25 -17.98 -1.53
CA TYR A 593 -8.95 -16.79 -2.03
C TYR A 593 -10.33 -17.14 -2.59
N LEU A 594 -10.44 -18.21 -3.38
CA LEU A 594 -11.74 -18.63 -3.91
C LEU A 594 -12.74 -18.97 -2.78
N LYS A 595 -12.27 -19.66 -1.73
CA LYS A 595 -13.13 -20.13 -0.63
C LYS A 595 -13.81 -19.01 0.16
N ILE A 596 -13.09 -17.93 0.45
CA ILE A 596 -13.63 -16.80 1.22
C ILE A 596 -14.06 -15.63 0.34
N GLY A 597 -13.41 -15.45 -0.80
CA GLY A 597 -13.65 -14.35 -1.71
C GLY A 597 -14.90 -14.51 -2.56
N ILE A 598 -15.23 -15.71 -3.04
CA ILE A 598 -16.49 -15.91 -3.79
C ILE A 598 -17.71 -15.57 -2.92
N PRO A 599 -17.84 -16.09 -1.67
CA PRO A 599 -18.91 -15.67 -0.78
C PRO A 599 -18.93 -14.16 -0.49
N MET A 600 -17.76 -13.52 -0.38
CA MET A 600 -17.66 -12.08 -0.19
C MET A 600 -18.16 -11.30 -1.43
N ASN A 601 -17.77 -11.71 -2.64
CA ASN A 601 -18.26 -11.10 -3.89
C ASN A 601 -19.78 -11.23 -4.00
N ILE A 602 -20.34 -12.40 -3.63
CA ILE A 602 -21.79 -12.61 -3.62
C ILE A 602 -22.47 -11.68 -2.62
N LEU A 603 -21.92 -11.55 -1.41
CA LEU A 603 -22.45 -10.63 -0.39
C LEU A 603 -22.48 -9.18 -0.89
N VAL A 604 -21.36 -8.73 -1.48
CA VAL A 604 -21.23 -7.40 -2.08
C VAL A 604 -22.24 -7.22 -3.21
N THR A 605 -22.35 -8.21 -4.10
CA THR A 605 -23.31 -8.19 -5.23
C THR A 605 -24.74 -8.03 -4.74
N VAL A 606 -25.16 -8.85 -3.77
CA VAL A 606 -26.53 -8.79 -3.23
C VAL A 606 -26.79 -7.42 -2.60
N LEU A 607 -25.86 -6.90 -1.81
CA LEU A 607 -26.03 -5.60 -1.16
C LEU A 607 -26.04 -4.44 -2.15
N THR A 608 -25.12 -4.39 -3.12
CA THR A 608 -25.07 -3.33 -4.13
C THR A 608 -26.32 -3.33 -5.00
N VAL A 609 -26.72 -4.49 -5.54
CA VAL A 609 -27.91 -4.61 -6.41
C VAL A 609 -29.20 -4.28 -5.65
N THR A 610 -29.24 -4.49 -4.34
CA THR A 610 -30.40 -4.13 -3.52
C THR A 610 -30.40 -2.66 -3.11
N LEU A 611 -29.28 -2.13 -2.61
CA LEU A 611 -29.19 -0.79 -2.04
C LEU A 611 -29.13 0.30 -3.10
N ALA A 612 -28.37 0.11 -4.18
CA ALA A 612 -28.19 1.13 -5.21
C ALA A 612 -29.53 1.64 -5.80
N PRO A 613 -30.49 0.79 -6.22
CA PRO A 613 -31.78 1.27 -6.70
C PRO A 613 -32.72 1.77 -5.60
N LEU A 614 -32.47 1.49 -4.32
CA LEU A 614 -33.23 2.07 -3.21
C LEU A 614 -32.82 3.52 -2.95
N ILE A 615 -31.52 3.80 -3.03
CA ILE A 615 -30.94 5.13 -2.82
C ILE A 615 -31.14 6.01 -4.07
N TRP A 616 -30.92 5.42 -5.26
CA TRP A 616 -31.15 6.05 -6.55
C TRP A 616 -32.22 5.28 -7.33
N PRO A 617 -33.52 5.59 -7.15
CA PRO A 617 -34.59 4.93 -7.88
C PRO A 617 -34.40 4.97 -9.40
N PHE A 618 -34.70 3.85 -10.06
CA PHE A 618 -34.63 3.73 -11.52
C PHE A 618 -35.58 4.69 -12.23
N HIS A 619 -36.76 4.92 -11.65
CA HIS A 619 -37.79 5.81 -12.17
C HIS A 619 -38.05 6.84 -11.05
N ARG A 620 -37.96 8.12 -11.37
CA ARG A 620 -38.33 9.23 -10.49
C ARG A 620 -39.44 10.04 -11.13
#